data_AF-A0A2D7XVS9-F1
#
_entry.id   AF-A0A2D7XVS9-F1
#
_cell.length_a   1.000
_cell.length_b   1.000
_cell.length_c   1.000
_cell.angle_alpha   90.00
_cell.angle_beta   90.00
_cell.angle_gamma   90.00
#
_symmetry.space_group_name_H-M   'P 1'
#
loop_
_entity.id
_entity.type
_entity.pdbx_description
1 polymer ?
#
loop_
_entity_poly.entity_id
_entity_poly.type
_entity_poly.pdbx_seq_one_letter_code
_entity_poly.pdbx_strand_id
1 'polypeptide(L)'
;MTVRTNFLTFGLSAAILFAPMMASAEEYRVCPAEQTAIGIETVKEACGDIIKPDFEVEGQTTLSDLRSMKEKRDAFRQEVTDYGNCVTAFINSYRRPGADATSTKPDEAACAHSWAQDQVTETIREFGRTCFAFNDAALVKGEQGFAGNCYPTFGEAG
;
A
#
# COMPACT_ATOMS: atom_id res chain seq x y z
N MET A 1 10.32 -46.37 52.24
CA MET A 1 10.13 -45.33 53.27
C MET A 1 10.92 -44.10 52.84
N THR A 2 10.26 -43.10 52.26
CA THR A 2 9.85 -41.82 52.91
C THR A 2 10.99 -40.79 52.91
N VAL A 3 11.16 -39.99 51.84
CA VAL A 3 10.71 -38.59 51.62
C VAL A 3 11.18 -37.58 52.71
N ARG A 4 12.01 -36.59 52.35
CA ARG A 4 11.74 -35.12 52.41
C ARG A 4 13.04 -34.30 52.21
N THR A 5 13.23 -33.53 51.13
CA THR A 5 12.78 -32.14 50.81
C THR A 5 13.36 -31.01 51.68
N ASN A 6 14.12 -30.10 51.04
CA ASN A 6 14.13 -28.62 51.17
C ASN A 6 15.25 -28.11 50.24
N PHE A 7 15.04 -27.55 49.04
CA PHE A 7 14.11 -26.53 48.54
C PHE A 7 14.15 -25.22 49.34
N LEU A 8 14.96 -24.27 48.86
CA LEU A 8 14.74 -22.82 48.92
C LEU A 8 15.42 -22.22 47.66
N THR A 9 14.74 -22.12 46.52
CA THR A 9 13.86 -21.01 46.10
C THR A 9 14.61 -19.69 45.86
N PHE A 10 15.35 -19.62 44.76
CA PHE A 10 15.42 -18.40 43.94
C PHE A 10 14.49 -18.70 42.75
N GLY A 11 13.31 -18.12 42.64
CA GLY A 11 13.11 -16.69 42.51
C GLY A 11 12.79 -16.45 41.04
N LEU A 12 11.49 -16.47 40.73
CA LEU A 12 10.89 -16.17 39.43
C LEU A 12 11.60 -15.01 38.73
N SER A 13 12.02 -15.24 37.49
CA SER A 13 11.88 -14.25 36.42
C SER A 13 11.32 -14.94 35.21
N ALA A 14 10.00 -15.03 35.19
CA ALA A 14 9.22 -15.21 33.98
C ALA A 14 9.49 -13.99 33.08
N ALA A 15 10.20 -14.21 31.98
CA ALA A 15 10.21 -13.31 30.84
C ALA A 15 9.67 -14.10 29.63
N ILE A 16 8.39 -14.49 29.74
CA ILE A 16 7.54 -14.72 28.58
C ILE A 16 6.80 -13.41 28.35
N LEU A 17 6.65 -13.01 27.08
CA LEU A 17 5.97 -11.81 26.58
C LEU A 17 6.89 -10.58 26.81
N PHE A 18 7.49 -9.96 25.80
CA PHE A 18 6.88 -9.41 24.60
C PHE A 18 7.85 -9.52 23.42
N ALA A 19 7.51 -10.33 22.42
CA ALA A 19 7.87 -9.94 21.07
C ALA A 19 7.05 -8.68 20.76
N PRO A 20 7.65 -7.53 20.40
CA PRO A 20 6.98 -6.71 19.42
C PRO A 20 7.02 -7.52 18.11
N MET A 21 6.04 -8.40 17.92
CA MET A 21 5.52 -8.63 16.58
C MET A 21 4.97 -7.29 16.11
N MET A 22 5.85 -6.40 15.66
CA MET A 22 5.48 -5.43 14.65
C MET A 22 5.41 -6.20 13.33
N ALA A 23 4.40 -7.06 13.22
CA ALA A 23 3.85 -7.44 11.93
C ALA A 23 3.01 -6.24 11.46
N SER A 24 3.68 -5.15 11.11
CA SER A 24 3.06 -3.89 10.67
C SER A 24 4.13 -2.99 10.04
N ALA A 25 4.87 -3.57 9.11
CA ALA A 25 5.57 -2.92 8.03
C ALA A 25 5.95 -4.11 7.15
N GLU A 26 5.04 -4.56 6.29
CA GLU A 26 5.51 -5.26 5.10
C GLU A 26 6.58 -4.36 4.51
N GLU A 27 7.81 -4.83 4.58
CA GLU A 27 9.03 -4.11 4.26
C GLU A 27 8.83 -3.40 2.92
N TYR A 28 8.58 -2.09 2.95
CA TYR A 28 8.41 -1.27 1.76
C TYR A 28 9.75 -1.28 1.04
N ARG A 29 9.91 -2.25 0.15
CA ARG A 29 11.16 -2.56 -0.51
C ARG A 29 11.14 -1.82 -1.84
N VAL A 30 11.87 -0.72 -1.90
CA VAL A 30 12.06 0.02 -3.15
C VAL A 30 12.90 -0.86 -4.08
N CYS A 31 12.24 -1.47 -5.05
CA CYS A 31 12.90 -2.31 -6.03
C CYS A 31 13.50 -1.49 -7.19
N PRO A 32 14.65 -1.91 -7.75
CA PRO A 32 15.15 -1.34 -8.98
C PRO A 32 14.12 -1.46 -10.11
N ALA A 33 14.08 -0.47 -11.02
CA ALA A 33 13.09 -0.42 -12.10
C ALA A 33 13.04 -1.70 -12.96
N GLU A 34 14.20 -2.32 -13.22
CA GLU A 34 14.28 -3.60 -13.94
C GLU A 34 13.57 -4.74 -13.20
N GLN A 35 13.80 -4.87 -11.89
CA GLN A 35 13.15 -5.88 -11.06
C GLN A 35 11.66 -5.62 -10.88
N THR A 36 11.27 -4.35 -10.84
CA THR A 36 9.87 -3.95 -10.88
C THR A 36 9.20 -4.39 -12.19
N ALA A 37 9.83 -4.16 -13.34
CA ALA A 37 9.27 -4.57 -14.63
C ALA A 37 9.12 -6.10 -14.74
N ILE A 38 10.14 -6.84 -14.28
CA ILE A 38 10.08 -8.30 -14.18
C ILE A 38 8.94 -8.71 -13.24
N GLY A 39 8.84 -8.09 -12.07
CA GLY A 39 7.78 -8.34 -11.10
C GLY A 39 6.39 -8.17 -11.66
N ILE A 40 6.14 -7.04 -12.34
CA ILE A 40 4.86 -6.73 -12.98
C ILE A 40 4.50 -7.83 -13.99
N GLU A 41 5.43 -8.22 -14.85
CA GLU A 41 5.20 -9.30 -15.83
C GLU A 41 4.98 -10.66 -15.16
N THR A 42 5.74 -10.99 -14.11
CA THR A 42 5.64 -12.25 -13.37
C THR A 42 4.25 -12.45 -12.77
N VAL A 43 3.59 -11.39 -12.28
CA VAL A 43 2.26 -11.50 -11.66
C VAL A 43 1.12 -11.18 -12.62
N LYS A 44 1.40 -10.68 -13.83
CA LYS A 44 0.41 -10.21 -14.81
C LYS A 44 -0.66 -11.23 -15.14
N GLU A 45 -0.27 -12.48 -15.41
CA GLU A 45 -1.23 -13.55 -15.72
C GLU A 45 -2.18 -13.85 -14.54
N ALA A 46 -1.68 -13.74 -13.31
CA ALA A 46 -2.43 -14.09 -12.10
C ALA A 46 -3.29 -12.93 -11.57
N CYS A 47 -2.76 -11.71 -11.61
CA CYS A 47 -3.32 -10.54 -10.93
C CYS A 47 -3.77 -9.42 -11.87
N GLY A 48 -3.53 -9.56 -13.17
CA GLY A 48 -3.84 -8.54 -14.16
C GLY A 48 -2.86 -7.37 -14.14
N ASP A 49 -3.22 -6.34 -14.89
CA ASP A 49 -2.46 -5.10 -15.03
C ASP A 49 -3.03 -4.01 -14.12
N ILE A 50 -2.15 -3.15 -13.59
CA ILE A 50 -2.53 -1.93 -12.86
C ILE A 50 -2.20 -0.74 -13.75
N ILE A 51 -3.22 0.07 -14.06
CA ILE A 51 -3.08 1.23 -14.94
C ILE A 51 -3.32 2.48 -14.11
N LYS A 52 -2.25 3.27 -13.91
CA LYS A 52 -2.36 4.57 -13.24
C LYS A 52 -3.37 5.44 -14.02
N PRO A 53 -4.37 6.05 -13.35
CA PRO A 53 -5.30 6.94 -14.01
C PRO A 53 -4.58 8.20 -14.49
N ASP A 54 -5.01 8.70 -15.64
CA ASP A 54 -4.58 9.98 -16.18
C ASP A 54 -5.48 11.12 -15.65
N PHE A 55 -4.81 12.14 -15.12
CA PHE A 55 -5.38 13.34 -14.51
C PHE A 55 -5.15 14.59 -15.34
N GLU A 56 -4.71 14.45 -16.60
CA GLU A 56 -4.70 15.56 -17.54
C GLU A 56 -6.09 16.22 -17.63
N VAL A 57 -6.10 17.55 -17.44
CA VAL A 57 -7.28 18.39 -17.57
C VAL A 57 -7.02 19.37 -18.72
N GLU A 58 -7.93 19.41 -19.69
CA GLU A 58 -7.85 20.36 -20.79
C GLU A 58 -8.22 21.76 -20.31
N GLY A 59 -7.23 22.65 -20.22
CA GLY A 59 -7.44 24.05 -19.87
C GLY A 59 -7.51 24.32 -18.36
N GLN A 60 -8.45 25.16 -17.93
CA GLN A 60 -8.56 25.53 -16.51
C GLN A 60 -9.33 24.46 -15.74
N THR A 61 -8.72 23.92 -14.68
CA THR A 61 -9.38 22.96 -13.77
C THR A 61 -10.68 23.52 -13.22
N THR A 62 -11.75 22.74 -13.36
CA THR A 62 -13.08 23.02 -12.83
C THR A 62 -13.39 22.18 -11.59
N LEU A 63 -14.46 22.54 -10.88
CA LEU A 63 -14.94 21.75 -9.74
C LEU A 63 -15.38 20.33 -10.15
N SER A 64 -15.92 20.15 -11.36
CA SER A 64 -16.25 18.84 -11.91
C SER A 64 -15.01 17.99 -12.16
N ASP A 65 -13.93 18.60 -12.67
CA ASP A 65 -12.68 17.88 -12.92
C ASP A 65 -12.10 17.36 -11.62
N LEU A 66 -12.07 18.20 -10.57
CA LEU A 66 -11.62 17.76 -9.25
C LEU A 66 -12.44 16.60 -8.70
N ARG A 67 -13.77 16.62 -8.85
CA ARG A 67 -14.62 15.50 -8.40
C ARG A 67 -14.30 14.23 -9.17
N SER A 68 -14.16 14.32 -10.50
CA SER A 68 -13.79 13.17 -11.33
C SER A 68 -12.40 12.63 -10.98
N MET A 69 -11.41 13.50 -10.77
CA MET A 69 -10.07 13.11 -10.34
C MET A 69 -10.08 12.44 -8.97
N LYS A 70 -10.89 12.95 -8.02
CA LYS A 70 -11.07 12.32 -6.70
C LYS A 70 -11.64 10.90 -6.84
N GLU A 71 -12.70 10.74 -7.65
CA GLU A 71 -13.32 9.44 -7.90
C GLU A 71 -12.34 8.46 -8.55
N LYS A 72 -11.61 8.88 -9.58
CA LYS A 72 -10.56 8.07 -10.23
C LYS A 72 -9.45 7.68 -9.24
N ARG A 73 -8.98 8.62 -8.41
CA ARG A 73 -7.99 8.34 -7.36
C ARG A 73 -8.50 7.27 -6.39
N ASP A 74 -9.72 7.41 -5.91
CA ASP A 74 -10.29 6.50 -4.91
C ASP A 74 -10.55 5.11 -5.51
N ALA A 75 -11.02 5.05 -6.76
CA ALA A 75 -11.14 3.79 -7.50
C ALA A 75 -9.79 3.10 -7.69
N PHE A 76 -8.76 3.85 -8.11
CA PHE A 76 -7.41 3.31 -8.30
C PHE A 76 -6.77 2.82 -6.99
N ARG A 77 -7.04 3.51 -5.87
CA ARG A 77 -6.63 3.02 -4.53
C ARG A 77 -7.22 1.66 -4.23
N GLN A 78 -8.51 1.48 -4.49
CA GLN A 78 -9.18 0.19 -4.27
C GLN A 78 -8.60 -0.89 -5.20
N GLU A 79 -8.37 -0.56 -6.47
CA GLU A 79 -7.77 -1.47 -7.46
C GLU A 79 -6.38 -1.96 -7.00
N VAL A 80 -5.54 -1.06 -6.47
CA VAL A 80 -4.22 -1.43 -5.94
C VAL A 80 -4.32 -2.24 -4.65
N THR A 81 -5.30 -1.99 -3.79
CA THR A 81 -5.58 -2.86 -2.62
C THR A 81 -5.94 -4.29 -3.07
N ASP A 82 -6.84 -4.42 -4.05
CA ASP A 82 -7.25 -5.72 -4.59
C ASP A 82 -6.09 -6.45 -5.27
N TYR A 83 -5.27 -5.71 -6.01
CA TYR A 83 -4.03 -6.21 -6.60
C TYR A 83 -3.03 -6.69 -5.54
N GLY A 84 -2.83 -5.93 -4.46
CA GLY A 84 -1.98 -6.33 -3.34
C GLY A 84 -2.44 -7.62 -2.66
N ASN A 85 -3.76 -7.80 -2.52
CA ASN A 85 -4.36 -9.05 -2.03
C ASN A 85 -4.06 -10.22 -2.97
N CYS A 86 -4.18 -10.01 -4.29
CA CYS A 86 -3.83 -11.04 -5.29
C CYS A 86 -2.34 -11.39 -5.25
N VAL A 87 -1.44 -10.39 -5.23
CA VAL A 87 0.00 -10.59 -5.15
C VAL A 87 0.38 -11.36 -3.88
N THR A 88 -0.25 -11.05 -2.76
CA THR A 88 -0.06 -11.79 -1.51
C THR A 88 -0.47 -13.25 -1.66
N ALA A 89 -1.60 -13.54 -2.31
CA ALA A 89 -2.02 -14.90 -2.61
C ALA A 89 -1.05 -15.62 -3.56
N PHE A 90 -0.53 -14.93 -4.58
CA PHE A 90 0.50 -15.42 -5.48
C PHE A 90 1.75 -15.83 -4.71
N ILE A 91 2.31 -14.94 -3.88
CA ILE A 91 3.49 -15.19 -3.04
C ILE A 91 3.26 -16.42 -2.14
N ASN A 92 2.08 -16.50 -1.50
CA ASN A 92 1.75 -17.60 -0.60
C ASN A 92 1.62 -18.95 -1.32
N SER A 93 1.36 -18.97 -2.63
CA SER A 93 1.37 -20.22 -3.42
C SER A 93 2.76 -20.86 -3.49
N TYR A 94 3.83 -20.07 -3.43
CA TYR A 94 5.23 -20.51 -3.42
C TYR A 94 5.77 -20.86 -2.03
N ARG A 95 5.00 -20.60 -0.96
CA ARG A 95 5.38 -20.94 0.42
C ARG A 95 4.83 -22.30 0.88
N ARG A 96 4.24 -23.08 -0.02
CA ARG A 96 3.63 -24.39 0.29
C ARG A 96 4.69 -25.49 0.43
N PRO A 97 4.44 -26.54 1.24
CA PRO A 97 5.34 -27.69 1.31
C PRO A 97 5.60 -28.29 -0.08
N GLY A 98 6.87 -28.48 -0.42
CA GLY A 98 7.29 -28.97 -1.74
C GLY A 98 7.44 -27.90 -2.82
N ALA A 99 7.19 -26.62 -2.51
CA ALA A 99 7.50 -25.52 -3.41
C ALA A 99 9.01 -25.31 -3.52
N ASP A 100 9.45 -24.81 -4.68
CA ASP A 100 10.85 -24.51 -4.96
C ASP A 100 11.32 -23.31 -4.12
N ALA A 101 12.14 -23.58 -3.12
CA ALA A 101 12.72 -22.57 -2.24
C ALA A 101 13.77 -21.66 -2.93
N THR A 102 14.19 -22.00 -4.15
CA THR A 102 15.12 -21.19 -4.94
C THR A 102 14.43 -20.23 -5.90
N SER A 103 13.10 -20.27 -5.96
CA SER A 103 12.31 -19.41 -6.84
C SER A 103 12.41 -17.95 -6.43
N THR A 104 12.75 -17.06 -7.38
CA THR A 104 12.79 -15.61 -7.21
C THR A 104 11.43 -14.95 -7.37
N LYS A 105 10.43 -15.68 -7.85
CA LYS A 105 9.08 -15.17 -8.14
C LYS A 105 8.40 -14.47 -6.96
N PRO A 106 8.53 -14.93 -5.70
CA PRO A 106 7.97 -14.21 -4.55
C PRO A 106 8.57 -12.82 -4.35
N ASP A 107 9.88 -12.67 -4.55
CA ASP A 107 10.56 -11.38 -4.41
C ASP A 107 10.20 -10.44 -5.57
N GLU A 108 10.16 -10.96 -6.80
CA GLU A 108 9.70 -10.24 -7.98
C GLU A 108 8.25 -9.73 -7.80
N ALA A 109 7.36 -10.59 -7.31
CA ALA A 109 5.97 -10.23 -7.03
C ALA A 109 5.86 -9.13 -5.97
N ALA A 110 6.69 -9.19 -4.91
CA ALA A 110 6.74 -8.13 -3.91
C ALA A 110 7.16 -6.77 -4.49
N CYS A 111 8.09 -6.77 -5.47
CA CYS A 111 8.47 -5.56 -6.19
C CYS A 111 7.32 -4.96 -7.00
N ALA A 112 6.49 -5.80 -7.63
CA ALA A 112 5.31 -5.35 -8.36
C ALA A 112 4.30 -4.67 -7.42
N HIS A 113 4.07 -5.25 -6.24
CA HIS A 113 3.19 -4.66 -5.24
C HIS A 113 3.73 -3.32 -4.72
N SER A 114 5.04 -3.22 -4.40
CA SER A 114 5.64 -1.96 -3.96
C SER A 114 5.47 -0.86 -5.00
N TRP A 115 5.68 -1.17 -6.28
CA TRP A 115 5.46 -0.21 -7.36
C TRP A 115 4.00 0.24 -7.47
N ALA A 116 3.03 -0.67 -7.31
CA ALA A 116 1.62 -0.31 -7.33
C ALA A 116 1.26 0.68 -6.19
N GLN A 117 1.83 0.48 -5.00
CA GLN A 117 1.69 1.41 -3.87
C GLN A 117 2.32 2.79 -4.15
N ASP A 118 3.43 2.82 -4.91
CA ASP A 118 4.04 4.07 -5.37
C ASP A 118 3.12 4.82 -6.33
N GLN A 119 2.45 4.11 -7.24
CA GLN A 119 1.48 4.71 -8.16
C GLN A 119 0.29 5.29 -7.41
N VAL A 120 -0.20 4.62 -6.34
CA VAL A 120 -1.24 5.18 -5.47
C VAL A 120 -0.78 6.47 -4.83
N THR A 121 0.44 6.46 -4.29
CA THR A 121 1.03 7.63 -3.64
C THR A 121 1.14 8.80 -4.61
N GLU A 122 1.60 8.56 -5.85
CA GLU A 122 1.70 9.60 -6.85
C GLU A 122 0.33 10.12 -7.28
N THR A 123 -0.65 9.23 -7.47
CA THR A 123 -2.04 9.60 -7.79
C THR A 123 -2.64 10.47 -6.69
N ILE A 124 -2.41 10.15 -5.41
CA ILE A 124 -2.84 10.98 -4.28
C ILE A 124 -2.18 12.37 -4.33
N ARG A 125 -0.87 12.43 -4.57
CA ARG A 125 -0.13 13.70 -4.64
C ARG A 125 -0.58 14.55 -5.81
N GLU A 126 -0.81 13.94 -6.97
CA GLU A 126 -1.25 14.63 -8.17
C GLU A 126 -2.62 15.29 -7.98
N PHE A 127 -3.60 14.54 -7.48
CA PHE A 127 -4.87 15.10 -7.07
C PHE A 127 -4.71 16.22 -6.03
N GLY A 128 -3.88 16.00 -5.01
CA GLY A 128 -3.68 16.96 -3.93
C GLY A 128 -3.09 18.28 -4.40
N ARG A 129 -2.11 18.24 -5.31
CA ARG A 129 -1.52 19.44 -5.95
C ARG A 129 -2.58 20.20 -6.76
N THR A 130 -3.36 19.50 -7.59
CA THR A 130 -4.39 20.11 -8.43
C THR A 130 -5.53 20.71 -7.59
N CYS A 131 -5.94 20.02 -6.53
CA CYS A 131 -6.96 20.49 -5.59
C CYS A 131 -6.52 21.76 -4.85
N PHE A 132 -5.27 21.84 -4.38
CA PHE A 132 -4.75 23.07 -3.78
C PHE A 132 -4.65 24.22 -4.77
N ALA A 133 -4.12 23.98 -5.97
CA ALA A 133 -4.04 25.00 -7.01
C ALA A 133 -5.42 25.58 -7.37
N PHE A 134 -6.45 24.73 -7.45
CA PHE A 134 -7.84 25.17 -7.65
C PHE A 134 -8.35 26.04 -6.50
N ASN A 135 -8.12 25.62 -5.24
CA ASN A 135 -8.57 26.36 -4.07
C ASN A 135 -7.87 27.71 -3.94
N ASP A 136 -6.58 27.78 -4.23
CA ASP A 136 -5.82 29.04 -4.24
C ASP A 136 -6.36 29.99 -5.31
N ALA A 137 -6.67 29.48 -6.50
CA ALA A 137 -7.28 30.28 -7.57
C ALA A 137 -8.70 30.76 -7.21
N ALA A 138 -9.51 29.90 -6.58
CA ALA A 138 -10.85 30.27 -6.12
C ALA A 138 -10.78 31.36 -5.05
N LEU A 139 -9.84 31.27 -4.11
CA LEU A 139 -9.63 32.28 -3.07
C LEU A 139 -9.28 33.66 -3.67
N VAL A 140 -8.38 33.71 -4.65
CA VAL A 140 -8.00 34.96 -5.34
C VAL A 140 -9.20 35.58 -6.07
N LYS A 141 -10.08 34.75 -6.63
CA LYS A 141 -11.29 35.19 -7.35
C LYS A 141 -12.49 35.49 -6.44
N GLY A 142 -12.42 35.16 -5.15
CA GLY A 142 -13.57 35.24 -4.23
C GLY A 142 -14.66 34.20 -4.53
N GLU A 143 -14.29 33.09 -5.17
CA GLU A 143 -15.19 31.99 -5.54
C GLU A 143 -15.18 30.89 -4.46
N GLN A 144 -16.17 29.99 -4.51
CA GLN A 144 -16.18 28.82 -3.63
C GLN A 144 -15.09 27.82 -4.06
N GLY A 145 -14.24 27.44 -3.12
CA GLY A 145 -13.28 26.35 -3.30
C GLY A 145 -13.93 24.97 -3.26
N PHE A 146 -13.11 23.95 -3.46
CA PHE A 146 -13.48 22.56 -3.28
C PHE A 146 -13.75 22.25 -1.80
N ALA A 147 -14.94 21.73 -1.51
CA ALA A 147 -15.39 21.47 -0.14
C ALA A 147 -14.83 20.19 0.49
N GLY A 148 -14.13 19.34 -0.26
CA GLY A 148 -13.53 18.09 0.23
C GLY A 148 -12.04 18.23 0.58
N ASN A 149 -11.48 17.17 1.18
CA ASN A 149 -10.05 17.15 1.50
C ASN A 149 -9.19 16.92 0.24
N CYS A 150 -8.18 17.77 0.05
CA CYS A 150 -7.21 17.61 -1.05
C CYS A 150 -6.26 16.41 -0.84
N TYR A 151 -6.06 15.99 0.42
CA TYR A 151 -5.31 14.78 0.77
C TYR A 151 -6.18 13.87 1.63
N PRO A 152 -6.00 12.54 1.55
CA PRO A 152 -6.68 11.62 2.44
C PRO A 152 -6.41 11.97 3.89
N THR A 153 -7.45 11.97 4.72
CA THR A 153 -7.32 12.14 6.17
C THR A 153 -7.12 10.78 6.85
N PHE A 154 -6.42 10.76 7.99
CA PHE A 154 -6.22 9.55 8.78
C PHE A 154 -7.60 8.99 9.19
N GLY A 155 -8.07 7.95 8.48
CA GLY A 155 -9.42 7.38 8.64
C GLY A 155 -10.11 7.01 7.32
N GLU A 156 -9.64 7.51 6.17
CA GLU A 156 -10.15 7.15 4.83
C GLU A 156 -9.39 5.96 4.20
N ALA A 157 -8.97 5.00 5.02
CA ALA A 157 -8.44 3.72 4.57
C ALA A 157 -9.61 2.73 4.43
N GLY A 158 -10.05 2.52 3.20
CA GLY A 158 -10.69 1.27 2.78
C GLY A 158 -9.61 0.29 2.39
#